data_AF-A0A9R1C2N7-F1
#
_entry.id   AF-A0A9R1C2N7-F1
#
_cell.length_a   1.000
_cell.length_b   1.000
_cell.length_c   1.000
_cell.angle_alpha   90.00
_cell.angle_beta   90.00
_cell.angle_gamma   90.00
#
_symmetry.space_group_name_H-M   'P 1'
#
loop_
_entity.id
_entity.type
_entity.pdbx_description
1 polymer ?
#
loop_
_entity_poly.entity_id
_entity_poly.type
_entity_poly.pdbx_seq_one_letter_code
_entity_poly.pdbx_strand_id
1 'polypeptide(L)'
;MADGAASLLPTAGYDGEDRISALHDDLLCAIISRLSVTDAARTTALSPRWRHLWHSTPLVLDDVDLNESAREAIVSRVLADHPGPFRAVRLAGCKFASLDHDLAEWPRLLVTKGIQKLVIVNKHIQPQHASPRLPAEILRCDSLQRLLLGFWTFPADVSHGADVFLPHLHSLNMIRIDMSDHDLECLIAASPVLKTLVLARNKPKHVRLCSQSLHCVVVGGSPVKEVAVMETPLLDRLILVELPPSAIGGASMGVKITCAPNLRVFGYLEPRAHKLQIGDDVIEPNIMVSPRTVLPGVKILAVKVNFGVFEEINMLASFLRCFPNVDMLHIESLLHDPSIPGYDPTGEHYAKFWQEASPIKCLRSHVKRMVIHKYQGHQNEFEFLKFISKDALELQSLVLVPPKEKISLPDEVNEMIGRLGCPRFRAWAYKVLLVLTKVDIGFSLQKSADLTVDDPFRCSMHG
;
A
#
# COMPACT_ATOMS: atom_id res chain seq x y z
N MET A 1 -59.37 -56.05 11.23
CA MET A 1 -58.61 -55.00 10.52
C MET A 1 -58.11 -54.05 11.59
N ALA A 2 -57.00 -54.40 12.24
CA ALA A 2 -55.61 -54.14 11.85
C ALA A 2 -55.07 -52.93 12.64
N ASP A 3 -54.25 -53.28 13.62
CA ASP A 3 -53.19 -52.56 14.34
C ASP A 3 -52.65 -51.26 13.75
N GLY A 4 -52.19 -50.39 14.65
CA GLY A 4 -51.34 -49.26 14.29
C GLY A 4 -50.93 -48.38 15.47
N ALA A 5 -50.45 -48.97 16.57
CA ALA A 5 -49.70 -48.24 17.59
C ALA A 5 -48.36 -47.78 16.98
N ALA A 6 -48.32 -46.56 16.45
CA ALA A 6 -47.09 -45.93 16.00
C ALA A 6 -46.31 -45.43 17.21
N SER A 7 -45.46 -46.32 17.72
CA SER A 7 -44.31 -46.04 18.57
C SER A 7 -43.55 -44.82 18.05
N LEU A 8 -43.54 -43.73 18.82
CA LEU A 8 -42.54 -42.67 18.68
C LEU A 8 -41.18 -43.29 19.00
N LEU A 9 -40.43 -43.66 17.97
CA LEU A 9 -39.02 -43.99 18.11
C LEU A 9 -38.30 -42.80 18.76
N PRO A 10 -37.36 -43.03 19.69
CA PRO A 10 -36.48 -41.98 20.15
C PRO A 10 -35.72 -41.48 18.93
N THR A 11 -35.89 -40.20 18.58
CA THR A 11 -34.94 -39.52 17.72
C THR A 11 -33.56 -39.81 18.29
N ALA A 12 -32.70 -40.45 17.50
CA ALA A 12 -31.34 -40.78 17.87
C ALA A 12 -30.76 -39.61 18.67
N GLY A 13 -30.42 -39.87 19.93
CA GLY A 13 -29.80 -38.88 20.78
C GLY A 13 -28.58 -38.36 20.05
N TYR A 14 -28.66 -37.13 19.56
CA TYR A 14 -27.48 -36.28 19.62
C TYR A 14 -27.18 -36.23 21.11
N ASP A 15 -26.31 -37.12 21.57
CA ASP A 15 -25.70 -37.01 22.87
C ASP A 15 -25.08 -35.61 22.86
N GLY A 16 -25.77 -34.67 23.50
CA GLY A 16 -25.52 -33.23 23.44
C GLY A 16 -24.26 -32.88 24.21
N GLU A 17 -23.21 -33.67 24.03
CA GLU A 17 -21.89 -33.47 24.59
C GLU A 17 -21.42 -32.09 24.14
N ASP A 18 -21.32 -31.18 25.10
CA ASP A 18 -20.73 -29.88 24.92
C ASP A 18 -19.21 -30.03 24.75
N ARG A 19 -18.81 -30.44 23.55
CA ARG A 19 -17.41 -30.65 23.14
C ARG A 19 -16.62 -29.36 23.09
N ILE A 20 -17.30 -28.21 22.98
CA ILE A 20 -16.64 -26.91 22.97
C ILE A 20 -16.23 -26.55 24.39
N SER A 21 -17.12 -26.65 25.38
CA SER A 21 -16.76 -26.42 26.79
C SER A 21 -15.77 -27.46 27.33
N ALA A 22 -15.62 -28.63 26.69
CA ALA A 22 -14.59 -29.61 27.02
C ALA A 22 -13.16 -29.19 26.59
N LEU A 23 -13.00 -28.17 25.74
CA LEU A 23 -11.69 -27.69 25.30
C LEU A 23 -10.90 -27.04 26.46
N HIS A 24 -9.57 -27.03 26.35
CA HIS A 24 -8.70 -26.32 27.27
C HIS A 24 -8.92 -24.80 27.21
N ASP A 25 -8.69 -24.10 28.31
CA ASP A 25 -8.90 -22.65 28.42
C ASP A 25 -8.16 -21.87 27.34
N ASP A 26 -6.95 -22.30 26.94
CA ASP A 26 -6.18 -21.64 25.89
C ASP A 26 -6.90 -21.66 24.53
N LEU A 27 -7.58 -22.76 24.20
CA LEU A 27 -8.33 -22.89 22.96
C LEU A 27 -9.63 -22.07 23.02
N LEU A 28 -10.28 -22.04 24.19
CA LEU A 28 -11.46 -21.20 24.41
C LEU A 28 -11.12 -19.71 24.32
N CYS A 29 -10.03 -19.27 24.94
CA CYS A 29 -9.48 -17.92 24.80
C CYS A 29 -9.13 -17.62 23.34
N ALA A 30 -8.53 -18.56 22.62
CA ALA A 30 -8.24 -18.39 21.20
C ALA A 30 -9.51 -18.20 20.36
N ILE A 31 -10.60 -18.92 20.68
CA ILE A 31 -11.92 -18.74 20.05
C ILE A 31 -12.47 -17.34 20.39
N ILE A 32 -12.59 -17.00 21.68
CA ILE A 32 -13.12 -15.69 22.14
C ILE A 32 -12.33 -14.53 21.52
N SER A 33 -11.01 -14.64 21.44
CA SER A 33 -10.13 -13.60 20.89
C SER A 33 -10.35 -13.27 19.41
N ARG A 34 -11.07 -14.14 18.68
CA ARG A 34 -11.42 -14.00 17.26
C ARG A 34 -12.85 -13.50 17.05
N LEU A 35 -13.66 -13.44 18.11
CA LEU A 35 -15.02 -12.91 18.05
C LEU A 35 -15.03 -11.38 18.08
N SER A 36 -16.11 -10.80 17.55
CA SER A 36 -16.43 -9.38 17.79
C SER A 36 -16.62 -9.15 19.29
N VAL A 37 -16.44 -7.91 19.77
CA VAL A 37 -16.63 -7.60 21.19
C VAL A 37 -18.04 -7.99 21.69
N THR A 38 -19.05 -7.85 20.83
CA THR A 38 -20.45 -8.17 21.11
C THR A 38 -20.65 -9.68 21.23
N ASP A 39 -20.12 -10.47 20.31
CA ASP A 39 -20.26 -11.93 20.34
C ASP A 39 -19.41 -12.54 21.45
N ALA A 40 -18.21 -12.00 21.69
CA ALA A 40 -17.40 -12.35 22.84
C ALA A 40 -18.20 -12.13 24.15
N ALA A 41 -18.88 -10.99 24.30
CA ALA A 41 -19.71 -10.73 25.47
C ALA A 41 -20.88 -11.71 25.62
N ARG A 42 -21.48 -12.18 24.51
CA ARG A 42 -22.55 -13.20 24.53
C ARG A 42 -22.07 -14.54 25.08
N THR A 43 -20.80 -14.90 24.88
CA THR A 43 -20.24 -16.15 25.43
C THR A 43 -20.29 -16.20 26.96
N THR A 44 -20.35 -15.05 27.64
CA THR A 44 -20.45 -14.98 29.10
C THR A 44 -21.77 -15.56 29.66
N ALA A 45 -22.78 -15.76 28.80
CA ALA A 45 -24.03 -16.42 29.14
C ALA A 45 -23.94 -17.95 29.11
N LEU A 46 -22.90 -18.53 28.50
CA LEU A 46 -22.75 -19.98 28.35
C LEU A 46 -22.44 -20.65 29.69
N SER A 47 -21.46 -20.12 30.44
CA SER A 47 -21.15 -20.58 31.80
C SER A 47 -20.27 -19.56 32.57
N PRO A 48 -20.13 -19.70 33.90
CA PRO A 48 -19.18 -18.88 34.67
C PRO A 48 -17.75 -18.95 34.15
N ARG A 49 -17.31 -20.11 33.63
CA ARG A 49 -15.98 -20.30 33.04
C ARG A 49 -15.79 -19.39 31.83
N TRP A 50 -16.72 -19.38 30.88
CA TRP A 50 -16.68 -18.49 29.72
C TRP A 50 -16.69 -17.01 30.11
N ARG A 51 -17.41 -16.65 31.18
CA ARG A 51 -17.35 -15.30 31.74
C ARG A 51 -15.94 -14.96 32.21
N HIS A 52 -15.28 -15.81 33.01
CA HIS A 52 -13.90 -15.55 33.45
C HIS A 52 -12.90 -15.47 32.30
N LEU A 53 -13.05 -16.34 31.29
CA LEU A 53 -12.19 -16.31 30.10
C LEU A 53 -12.39 -15.02 29.31
N TRP A 54 -13.62 -14.55 29.13
CA TRP A 54 -13.91 -13.26 28.50
C TRP A 54 -13.23 -12.09 29.22
N HIS A 55 -13.19 -12.09 30.56
CA HIS A 55 -12.53 -11.03 31.35
C HIS A 55 -11.00 -11.00 31.18
N SER A 56 -10.39 -12.10 30.73
CA SER A 56 -8.93 -12.26 30.64
C SER A 56 -8.43 -12.34 29.20
N THR A 57 -9.33 -12.45 28.22
CA THR A 57 -8.97 -12.64 26.81
C THR A 57 -8.71 -11.29 26.14
N PRO A 58 -7.62 -11.14 25.38
CA PRO A 58 -7.35 -9.91 24.63
C PRO A 58 -8.28 -9.77 23.43
N LEU A 59 -9.34 -8.97 23.60
CA LEU A 59 -10.44 -8.81 22.64
C LEU A 59 -10.08 -7.93 21.44
N VAL A 60 -10.93 -7.95 20.43
CA VAL A 60 -10.91 -7.02 19.29
C VAL A 60 -12.16 -6.16 19.33
N LEU A 61 -11.97 -4.84 19.37
CA LEU A 61 -13.03 -3.87 19.23
C LEU A 61 -12.98 -3.28 17.82
N ASP A 62 -14.00 -3.52 17.01
CA ASP A 62 -14.23 -2.84 15.73
C ASP A 62 -15.56 -2.10 15.82
N ASP A 63 -15.53 -0.78 15.71
CA ASP A 63 -16.71 0.06 15.87
C ASP A 63 -17.74 -0.10 14.75
N VAL A 64 -17.33 -0.67 13.61
CA VAL A 64 -18.22 -0.99 12.48
C VAL A 64 -19.20 -2.10 12.85
N ASP A 65 -18.85 -2.99 13.77
CA ASP A 65 -19.71 -4.07 14.25
C ASP A 65 -20.79 -3.58 15.24
N LEU A 66 -20.70 -2.32 15.67
CA LEU A 66 -21.61 -1.73 16.63
C LEU A 66 -22.77 -1.00 15.95
N ASN A 67 -23.90 -0.95 16.65
CA ASN A 67 -25.07 -0.20 16.22
C ASN A 67 -24.71 1.28 16.04
N GLU A 68 -24.96 1.81 14.83
CA GLU A 68 -24.58 3.16 14.43
C GLU A 68 -25.15 4.26 15.34
N SER A 69 -26.37 4.09 15.87
CA SER A 69 -27.00 5.13 16.71
C SER A 69 -26.43 5.23 18.13
N ALA A 70 -25.73 4.19 18.60
CA ALA A 70 -25.19 4.12 19.96
C ALA A 70 -23.69 3.79 19.98
N ARG A 71 -23.02 3.86 18.82
CA ARG A 71 -21.65 3.39 18.60
C ARG A 71 -20.68 4.05 19.58
N GLU A 72 -20.69 5.38 19.64
CA GLU A 72 -19.77 6.16 20.45
C GLU A 72 -19.92 5.85 21.94
N ALA A 73 -21.17 5.83 22.44
CA ALA A 73 -21.46 5.50 23.83
C ALA A 73 -21.04 4.05 24.19
N ILE A 74 -21.25 3.10 23.26
CA ILE A 74 -20.81 1.72 23.46
C ILE A 74 -19.29 1.62 23.46
N VAL A 75 -18.58 2.31 22.54
CA VAL A 75 -17.11 2.33 22.49
C VAL A 75 -16.53 2.85 23.79
N SER A 76 -16.99 4.02 24.26
CA SER A 76 -16.50 4.61 25.51
C SER A 76 -16.73 3.67 26.69
N ARG A 77 -17.93 3.11 26.80
CA ARG A 77 -18.26 2.15 27.87
C ARG A 77 -17.45 0.87 27.81
N VAL A 78 -17.28 0.28 26.62
CA VAL A 78 -16.51 -0.96 26.46
C VAL A 78 -15.03 -0.75 26.80
N LEU A 79 -14.44 0.37 26.38
CA LEU A 79 -13.04 0.69 26.70
C LEU A 79 -12.84 0.99 28.19
N ALA A 80 -13.79 1.66 28.84
CA ALA A 80 -13.72 1.98 30.27
C ALA A 80 -13.99 0.75 31.15
N ASP A 81 -15.11 0.04 30.92
CA ASP A 81 -15.65 -0.93 31.86
C ASP A 81 -15.09 -2.34 31.67
N HIS A 82 -14.66 -2.72 30.46
CA HIS A 82 -14.16 -4.08 30.22
C HIS A 82 -12.86 -4.30 31.00
N PRO A 83 -12.77 -5.27 31.94
CA PRO A 83 -11.60 -5.38 32.81
C PRO A 83 -10.37 -5.99 32.13
N GLY A 84 -10.57 -6.70 31.01
CA GLY A 84 -9.51 -7.37 30.27
C GLY A 84 -8.75 -6.47 29.27
N PRO A 85 -7.70 -7.02 28.65
CA PRO A 85 -6.93 -6.31 27.62
C PRO A 85 -7.64 -6.28 26.27
N PHE A 86 -7.20 -5.39 25.39
CA PHE A 86 -7.60 -5.37 23.99
C PHE A 86 -6.39 -5.63 23.10
N ARG A 87 -6.45 -6.66 22.25
CA ARG A 87 -5.41 -6.88 21.23
C ARG A 87 -5.43 -5.78 20.18
N ALA A 88 -6.63 -5.41 19.74
CA ALA A 88 -6.84 -4.45 18.67
C ALA A 88 -8.09 -3.60 18.91
N VAL A 89 -7.95 -2.31 18.64
CA VAL A 89 -9.05 -1.33 18.66
C VAL A 89 -9.07 -0.62 17.31
N ARG A 90 -10.21 -0.69 16.63
CA ARG A 90 -10.46 -0.06 15.33
C ARG A 90 -11.69 0.83 15.41
N LEU A 91 -11.43 2.12 15.25
CA LEU A 91 -12.41 3.20 15.33
C LEU A 91 -12.39 3.95 14.00
N ALA A 92 -13.20 3.49 13.06
CA ALA A 92 -13.29 4.04 11.70
C ALA A 92 -14.72 4.50 11.34
N GLY A 93 -15.72 4.19 12.15
CA GLY A 93 -17.11 4.62 12.04
C GLY A 93 -17.55 5.63 13.12
N CYS A 94 -16.77 5.86 14.16
CA CYS A 94 -17.08 6.81 15.23
C CYS A 94 -17.06 8.27 14.74
N LYS A 95 -18.01 9.05 15.25
CA LYS A 95 -17.99 10.51 15.20
C LYS A 95 -17.18 11.03 16.38
N PHE A 96 -15.90 11.30 16.14
CA PHE A 96 -14.97 11.71 17.20
C PHE A 96 -15.36 13.00 17.92
N ALA A 97 -16.09 13.91 17.28
CA ALA A 97 -16.64 15.10 17.94
C ALA A 97 -17.56 14.76 19.13
N SER A 98 -18.17 13.57 19.15
CA SER A 98 -18.98 13.09 20.27
C SER A 98 -18.15 12.40 21.36
N LEU A 99 -16.88 12.12 21.09
CA LEU A 99 -15.94 11.44 21.99
C LEU A 99 -14.92 12.41 22.61
N ASP A 100 -15.01 13.72 22.33
CA ASP A 100 -13.99 14.70 22.72
C ASP A 100 -13.65 14.68 24.22
N HIS A 101 -14.64 14.46 25.09
CA HIS A 101 -14.40 14.31 26.53
C HIS A 101 -13.68 13.01 26.90
N ASP A 102 -14.01 11.91 26.21
CA ASP A 102 -13.41 10.59 26.46
C ASP A 102 -12.00 10.50 25.89
N LEU A 103 -11.69 11.24 24.81
CA LEU A 103 -10.38 11.27 24.17
C LEU A 103 -9.23 11.63 25.13
N ALA A 104 -9.52 12.42 26.17
CA ALA A 104 -8.55 12.76 27.22
C ALA A 104 -8.16 11.55 28.10
N GLU A 105 -9.07 10.58 28.27
CA GLU A 105 -8.82 9.38 29.08
C GLU A 105 -8.23 8.22 28.28
N TRP A 106 -8.37 8.25 26.95
CA TRP A 106 -7.92 7.19 26.07
C TRP A 106 -6.46 6.81 26.25
N PRO A 107 -5.50 7.72 26.43
CA PRO A 107 -4.11 7.32 26.61
C PRO A 107 -3.92 6.39 27.82
N ARG A 108 -4.55 6.72 28.95
CA ARG A 108 -4.57 5.87 30.15
C ARG A 108 -5.20 4.52 29.85
N LEU A 109 -6.32 4.51 29.12
CA LEU A 109 -7.01 3.28 28.73
C LEU A 109 -6.16 2.44 27.77
N LEU A 110 -5.51 3.03 26.78
CA LEU A 110 -4.68 2.31 25.80
C LEU A 110 -3.53 1.56 26.48
N VAL A 111 -2.85 2.22 27.41
CA VAL A 111 -1.78 1.64 28.22
C VAL A 111 -2.34 0.56 29.15
N THR A 112 -3.40 0.85 29.90
CA THR A 112 -4.01 -0.11 30.84
C THR A 112 -4.53 -1.37 30.13
N LYS A 113 -5.03 -1.23 28.91
CA LYS A 113 -5.58 -2.33 28.11
C LYS A 113 -4.53 -3.04 27.26
N GLY A 114 -3.27 -2.58 27.26
CA GLY A 114 -2.16 -3.22 26.55
C GLY A 114 -2.39 -3.32 25.04
N ILE A 115 -2.93 -2.27 24.41
CA ILE A 115 -3.34 -2.32 23.01
C ILE A 115 -2.13 -2.45 22.08
N GLN A 116 -2.18 -3.44 21.19
CA GLN A 116 -1.11 -3.73 20.23
C GLN A 116 -1.40 -3.15 18.85
N LYS A 117 -2.67 -3.14 18.42
CA LYS A 117 -3.09 -2.57 17.14
C LYS A 117 -4.14 -1.49 17.35
N LEU A 118 -3.82 -0.27 16.93
CA LEU A 118 -4.73 0.87 17.03
C LEU A 118 -5.01 1.46 15.65
N VAL A 119 -6.29 1.60 15.31
CA VAL A 119 -6.77 2.23 14.08
C VAL A 119 -7.76 3.32 14.47
N ILE A 120 -7.44 4.57 14.16
CA ILE A 120 -8.27 5.75 14.50
C ILE A 120 -8.40 6.61 13.25
N VAL A 121 -9.59 6.62 12.64
CA VAL A 121 -9.88 7.35 11.40
C VAL A 121 -11.04 8.30 11.59
N ASN A 122 -10.76 9.60 11.61
CA ASN A 122 -11.76 10.63 11.79
C ASN A 122 -12.34 11.12 10.45
N LYS A 123 -13.10 10.25 9.77
CA LYS A 123 -13.62 10.52 8.41
C LYS A 123 -14.80 11.50 8.35
N HIS A 124 -15.40 11.87 9.49
CA HIS A 124 -16.63 12.68 9.56
C HIS A 124 -16.37 14.18 9.67
N ILE A 125 -15.16 14.63 9.35
CA ILE A 125 -14.79 16.05 9.39
C ILE A 125 -15.42 16.76 8.19
N GLN A 126 -16.18 17.81 8.45
CA GLN A 126 -16.71 18.64 7.37
C GLN A 126 -15.55 19.39 6.69
N PRO A 127 -15.57 19.57 5.35
CA PRO A 127 -14.44 20.13 4.60
C PRO A 127 -13.92 21.49 5.09
N GLN A 128 -14.78 22.29 5.71
CA GLN A 128 -14.50 23.63 6.21
C GLN A 128 -13.90 23.68 7.62
N HIS A 129 -13.83 22.55 8.34
CA HIS A 129 -13.29 22.52 9.70
C HIS A 129 -11.87 21.95 9.72
N ALA A 130 -11.02 22.55 10.56
CA ALA A 130 -9.70 22.00 10.85
C ALA A 130 -9.83 20.60 11.45
N SER A 131 -8.89 19.71 11.11
CA SER A 131 -8.88 18.38 11.72
C SER A 131 -8.55 18.50 13.22
N PRO A 132 -9.23 17.72 14.08
CA PRO A 132 -8.95 17.79 15.50
C PRO A 132 -7.52 17.32 15.78
N ARG A 133 -6.98 17.76 16.92
CA ARG A 133 -5.65 17.38 17.36
C ARG A 133 -5.66 15.96 17.90
N LEU A 134 -4.68 15.16 17.49
CA LEU A 134 -4.44 13.85 18.07
C LEU A 134 -3.90 14.02 19.50
N PRO A 135 -4.45 13.32 20.50
CA PRO A 135 -3.87 13.27 21.84
C PRO A 135 -2.44 12.71 21.79
N ALA A 136 -1.45 13.49 22.26
CA ALA A 136 -0.03 13.16 22.11
C ALA A 136 0.37 11.90 22.88
N GLU A 137 -0.31 11.62 23.98
CA GLU A 137 -0.06 10.49 24.86
C GLU A 137 -0.38 9.13 24.20
N ILE A 138 -1.17 9.10 23.12
CA ILE A 138 -1.34 7.89 22.29
C ILE A 138 0.01 7.43 21.73
N LEU A 139 0.90 8.39 21.44
CA LEU A 139 2.25 8.15 20.92
C LEU A 139 3.25 7.75 22.01
N ARG A 140 2.80 7.56 23.26
CA ARG A 140 3.59 7.06 24.40
C ARG A 140 3.22 5.63 24.81
N CYS A 141 2.27 5.01 24.10
CA CYS A 141 1.84 3.65 24.41
C CYS A 141 2.87 2.63 23.93
N ASP A 142 3.61 2.04 24.87
CA ASP A 142 4.74 1.15 24.59
C ASP A 142 4.32 -0.19 23.98
N SER A 143 3.11 -0.67 24.28
CA SER A 143 2.54 -1.91 23.74
C SER A 143 2.17 -1.81 22.26
N LEU A 144 2.11 -0.61 21.69
CA LEU A 144 1.69 -0.41 20.30
C LEU A 144 2.69 -1.03 19.32
N GLN A 145 2.16 -1.91 18.49
CA GLN A 145 2.88 -2.60 17.44
C GLN A 145 2.48 -2.11 16.05
N ARG A 146 1.21 -1.74 15.89
CA ARG A 146 0.65 -1.23 14.62
C ARG A 146 -0.25 -0.04 14.87
N LEU A 147 0.01 1.06 14.18
CA LEU A 147 -0.74 2.30 14.32
C LEU A 147 -1.24 2.76 12.95
N LEU A 148 -2.54 2.95 12.81
CA LEU A 148 -3.15 3.62 11.66
C LEU A 148 -3.90 4.86 12.12
N LEU A 149 -3.46 6.02 11.63
CA LEU A 149 -4.09 7.31 11.90
C LEU A 149 -4.68 7.88 10.60
N GLY A 150 -5.91 8.39 10.69
CA GLY A 150 -6.58 9.03 9.56
C GLY A 150 -7.24 10.34 9.95
N PHE A 151 -6.97 11.42 9.21
CA PHE A 151 -7.65 12.72 9.32
C PHE A 151 -7.44 13.41 10.69
N TRP A 152 -6.19 13.54 11.13
CA TRP A 152 -5.82 14.21 12.39
C TRP A 152 -4.81 15.32 12.15
N THR A 153 -4.81 16.29 13.06
CA THR A 153 -3.68 17.23 13.22
C THR A 153 -2.73 16.67 14.26
N PHE A 154 -1.46 16.53 13.90
CA PHE A 154 -0.43 16.05 14.79
C PHE A 154 -0.16 17.10 15.89
N PRO A 155 0.06 16.68 17.14
CA PRO A 155 0.33 17.61 18.24
C PRO A 155 1.63 18.37 17.97
N ALA A 156 1.60 19.70 17.96
CA ALA A 156 2.79 20.52 17.71
C ALA A 156 3.78 20.54 18.90
N ASP A 157 3.31 20.15 20.09
CA ASP A 157 4.07 20.28 21.34
C ASP A 157 5.09 19.14 21.57
N VAL A 158 5.19 18.17 20.65
CA VAL A 158 6.21 17.09 20.72
C VAL A 158 7.57 17.50 20.16
N SER A 159 7.79 18.81 20.01
CA SER A 159 8.98 19.50 19.49
C SER A 159 10.30 19.21 20.25
N HIS A 160 10.32 18.23 21.17
CA HIS A 160 11.51 17.82 21.90
C HIS A 160 11.88 16.34 21.78
N GLY A 161 11.18 15.51 20.99
CA GLY A 161 11.60 14.12 20.66
C GLY A 161 11.70 13.13 21.83
N ALA A 162 11.89 13.59 23.07
CA ALA A 162 12.00 12.84 24.31
C ALA A 162 10.65 12.30 24.80
N ASP A 163 9.57 12.81 24.22
CA ASP A 163 8.20 12.57 24.66
C ASP A 163 7.44 11.57 23.79
N VAL A 164 8.00 11.15 22.65
CA VAL A 164 7.45 10.06 21.83
C VAL A 164 8.33 8.83 22.01
N PHE A 165 7.72 7.72 22.41
CA PHE A 165 8.44 6.47 22.54
C PHE A 165 7.55 5.30 22.14
N LEU A 166 7.86 4.68 21.00
CA LEU A 166 7.08 3.62 20.38
C LEU A 166 8.00 2.40 20.11
N PRO A 167 8.53 1.76 21.17
CA PRO A 167 9.62 0.78 21.09
C PRO A 167 9.26 -0.50 20.34
N HIS A 168 7.98 -0.82 20.21
CA HIS A 168 7.49 -2.04 19.57
C HIS A 168 6.75 -1.78 18.25
N LEU A 169 6.68 -0.52 17.80
CA LEU A 169 5.93 -0.14 16.61
C LEU A 169 6.67 -0.59 15.34
N HIS A 170 6.11 -1.57 14.66
CA HIS A 170 6.65 -2.11 13.42
C HIS A 170 5.87 -1.68 12.17
N SER A 171 4.65 -1.12 12.31
CA SER A 171 3.88 -0.58 11.18
C SER A 171 3.19 0.72 11.55
N LEU A 172 3.45 1.77 10.75
CA LEU A 172 2.85 3.10 10.88
C LEU A 172 2.18 3.50 9.57
N ASN A 173 0.87 3.71 9.62
CA ASN A 173 0.06 4.09 8.46
C ASN A 173 -0.63 5.43 8.76
N MET A 174 -0.38 6.44 7.95
CA MET A 174 -0.90 7.79 8.15
C MET A 174 -1.63 8.27 6.90
N ILE A 175 -2.90 8.64 7.07
CA ILE A 175 -3.77 9.09 5.99
C ILE A 175 -4.28 10.49 6.31
N ARG A 176 -3.94 11.48 5.49
CA ARG A 176 -4.39 12.87 5.64
C ARG A 176 -4.12 13.42 7.05
N ILE A 177 -2.89 13.24 7.50
CA ILE A 177 -2.36 13.81 8.73
C ILE A 177 -1.73 15.16 8.41
N ASP A 178 -2.10 16.16 9.22
CA ASP A 178 -1.51 17.49 9.22
C ASP A 178 -0.36 17.54 10.23
N MET A 179 0.88 17.55 9.76
CA MET A 179 2.09 17.52 10.58
C MET A 179 3.26 18.21 9.86
N SER A 180 4.29 18.60 10.61
CA SER A 180 5.52 19.13 10.02
C SER A 180 6.47 18.04 9.54
N ASP A 181 7.46 18.41 8.74
CA ASP A 181 8.54 17.50 8.30
C ASP A 181 9.33 16.96 9.53
N HIS A 182 9.56 17.82 10.53
CA HIS A 182 10.27 17.47 11.76
C HIS A 182 9.50 16.45 12.61
N ASP A 183 8.17 16.59 12.71
CA ASP A 183 7.33 15.63 13.45
C ASP A 183 7.44 14.23 12.87
N LEU A 184 7.53 14.11 11.54
CA LEU A 184 7.66 12.83 10.84
C LEU A 184 9.01 12.19 11.14
N GLU A 185 10.09 12.98 11.10
CA GLU A 185 11.43 12.52 11.48
C GLU A 185 11.46 12.02 12.94
N CYS A 186 10.85 12.77 13.86
CA CYS A 186 10.73 12.38 15.27
C CYS A 186 9.96 11.07 15.44
N LEU A 187 8.84 10.86 14.74
CA LEU A 187 8.08 9.61 14.78
C LEU A 187 8.90 8.41 14.29
N ILE A 188 9.65 8.58 13.19
CA ILE A 188 10.51 7.52 12.65
C ILE A 188 11.64 7.22 13.64
N ALA A 189 12.27 8.24 14.21
CA ALA A 189 13.33 8.09 15.20
C ALA A 189 12.86 7.43 16.50
N ALA A 190 11.63 7.75 16.95
CA ALA A 190 11.02 7.18 18.14
C ALA A 190 10.53 5.72 17.97
N SER A 191 10.62 5.17 16.75
CA SER A 191 10.13 3.84 16.38
C SER A 191 11.27 2.95 15.86
N PRO A 192 12.19 2.48 16.74
CA PRO A 192 13.45 1.83 16.33
C PRO A 192 13.27 0.47 15.64
N VAL A 193 12.07 -0.13 15.70
CA VAL A 193 11.74 -1.41 15.07
C VAL A 193 10.74 -1.26 13.91
N LEU A 194 10.52 -0.02 13.44
CA LEU A 194 9.56 0.28 12.38
C LEU A 194 9.96 -0.39 11.06
N LYS A 195 9.12 -1.30 10.55
CA LYS A 195 9.34 -2.02 9.29
C LYS A 195 8.59 -1.41 8.12
N THR A 196 7.40 -0.89 8.36
CA THR A 196 6.51 -0.39 7.30
C THR A 196 6.00 1.00 7.63
N LEU A 197 6.19 1.94 6.69
CA LEU A 197 5.67 3.31 6.75
C LEU A 197 4.78 3.58 5.53
N VAL A 198 3.52 3.94 5.75
CA VAL A 198 2.60 4.36 4.68
C VAL A 198 2.13 5.78 4.92
N LEU A 199 2.38 6.66 3.96
CA LEU A 199 1.96 8.05 3.95
C LEU A 199 0.98 8.26 2.80
N ALA A 200 -0.27 8.61 3.10
CA ALA A 200 -1.30 8.86 2.10
C ALA A 200 -1.93 10.24 2.29
N ARG A 201 -1.81 11.16 1.32
CA ARG A 201 -2.41 12.51 1.35
C ARG A 201 -2.01 13.36 2.56
N ASN A 202 -0.80 13.19 3.08
CA ASN A 202 -0.29 13.93 4.25
C ASN A 202 0.32 15.27 3.82
N LYS A 203 0.39 16.26 4.73
CA LYS A 203 0.94 17.59 4.43
C LYS A 203 2.48 17.73 4.34
N PRO A 204 3.32 16.89 4.97
CA PRO A 204 4.77 17.04 4.90
C PRO A 204 5.29 17.22 3.47
N LYS A 205 6.21 18.16 3.31
CA LYS A 205 6.81 18.51 2.02
C LYS A 205 8.12 17.76 1.79
N HIS A 206 8.84 17.42 2.85
CA HIS A 206 10.09 16.67 2.76
C HIS A 206 9.99 15.41 3.62
N VAL A 207 10.15 14.25 2.99
CA VAL A 207 10.13 12.95 3.66
C VAL A 207 11.57 12.45 3.73
N ARG A 208 12.21 12.64 4.88
CA ARG A 208 13.58 12.17 5.14
C ARG A 208 13.53 10.84 5.87
N LEU A 209 14.08 9.82 5.23
CA LEU A 209 14.08 8.44 5.72
C LEU A 209 15.49 8.12 6.23
N CYS A 210 15.60 8.05 7.56
CA CYS A 210 16.79 7.61 8.30
C CYS A 210 16.34 6.55 9.30
N SER A 211 16.53 5.27 8.99
CA SER A 211 16.09 4.18 9.86
C SER A 211 16.87 2.90 9.60
N GLN A 212 17.23 2.20 10.67
CA GLN A 212 17.93 0.92 10.61
C GLN A 212 16.97 -0.29 10.53
N SER A 213 15.65 -0.07 10.57
CA SER A 213 14.64 -1.13 10.63
C SER A 213 13.63 -1.11 9.47
N LEU A 214 13.53 0.01 8.73
CA LEU A 214 12.54 0.19 7.67
C LEU A 214 12.80 -0.75 6.50
N HIS A 215 11.76 -1.50 6.11
CA HIS A 215 11.74 -2.40 4.97
C HIS A 215 10.85 -1.90 3.84
N CYS A 216 9.73 -1.23 4.14
CA CYS A 216 8.79 -0.75 3.14
C CYS A 216 8.32 0.66 3.43
N VAL A 217 8.41 1.53 2.44
CA VAL A 217 7.87 2.88 2.46
C VAL A 217 6.95 3.08 1.26
N VAL A 218 5.72 3.50 1.54
CA VAL A 218 4.74 3.87 0.52
C VAL A 218 4.33 5.32 0.74
N VAL A 219 4.54 6.18 -0.25
CA VAL A 219 4.15 7.60 -0.22
C VAL A 219 3.17 7.84 -1.35
N GLY A 220 1.93 8.22 -1.06
CA GLY A 220 0.90 8.41 -2.08
C GLY A 220 0.03 9.64 -1.89
N GLY A 221 -0.35 10.30 -3.00
CA GLY A 221 -1.29 11.42 -3.04
C GLY A 221 -0.97 12.61 -2.12
N SER A 222 0.29 12.77 -1.72
CA SER A 222 0.76 13.84 -0.82
C SER A 222 1.52 14.89 -1.64
N PRO A 223 1.40 16.21 -1.37
CA PRO A 223 2.13 17.27 -2.08
C PRO A 223 3.61 17.34 -1.63
N VAL A 224 4.29 16.20 -1.67
CA VAL A 224 5.69 16.05 -1.26
C VAL A 224 6.57 16.67 -2.35
N LYS A 225 7.49 17.54 -1.93
CA LYS A 225 8.51 18.13 -2.79
C LYS A 225 9.74 17.25 -2.89
N GLU A 226 10.08 16.51 -1.84
CA GLU A 226 11.24 15.64 -1.82
C GLU A 226 11.03 14.40 -0.96
N VAL A 227 11.44 13.23 -1.47
CA VAL A 227 11.64 12.01 -0.69
C VAL A 227 13.14 11.69 -0.70
N ALA A 228 13.77 11.73 0.46
CA ALA A 228 15.20 11.46 0.62
C ALA A 228 15.41 10.19 1.46
N VAL A 229 15.86 9.12 0.80
CA VAL A 229 16.37 7.91 1.45
C VAL A 229 17.84 8.13 1.79
N MET A 230 18.10 8.35 3.07
CA MET A 230 19.44 8.60 3.59
C MET A 230 20.06 7.28 4.04
N GLU A 231 20.22 7.06 5.34
CA GLU A 231 20.76 5.82 5.91
C GLU A 231 19.62 4.84 6.20
N THR A 232 19.16 4.12 5.18
CA THR A 232 18.08 3.12 5.34
C THR A 232 18.47 1.77 4.74
N PRO A 233 19.42 1.04 5.35
CA PRO A 233 20.05 -0.12 4.73
C PRO A 233 19.13 -1.34 4.56
N LEU A 234 18.07 -1.45 5.35
CA LEU A 234 17.11 -2.56 5.27
C LEU A 234 15.94 -2.30 4.31
N LEU A 235 15.88 -1.13 3.68
CA LEU A 235 14.78 -0.75 2.80
C LEU A 235 14.74 -1.69 1.59
N ASP A 236 13.70 -2.52 1.52
CA ASP A 236 13.42 -3.46 0.43
C ASP A 236 12.52 -2.81 -0.62
N ARG A 237 11.58 -1.94 -0.19
CA ARG A 237 10.53 -1.39 -1.04
C ARG A 237 10.33 0.11 -0.84
N LEU A 238 10.42 0.86 -1.93
CA LEU A 238 10.01 2.25 -2.00
C LEU A 238 8.94 2.39 -3.09
N ILE A 239 7.74 2.84 -2.73
CA ILE A 239 6.62 2.97 -3.67
C ILE A 239 6.06 4.38 -3.59
N LEU A 240 6.12 5.10 -4.69
CA LEU A 240 5.56 6.43 -4.85
C LEU A 240 4.23 6.28 -5.58
N VAL A 241 3.11 6.75 -5.04
CA VAL A 241 1.77 6.60 -5.65
C VAL A 241 1.16 7.98 -5.81
N GLU A 242 1.62 8.72 -6.82
CA GLU A 242 1.07 10.04 -7.10
C GLU A 242 -0.36 9.94 -7.67
N LEU A 243 -1.20 10.92 -7.29
CA LEU A 243 -2.49 11.13 -7.95
C LEU A 243 -2.22 11.75 -9.33
N PRO A 244 -3.08 11.47 -10.34
CA PRO A 244 -2.93 12.08 -11.66
C PRO A 244 -2.83 13.61 -11.52
N PRO A 245 -2.04 14.27 -12.37
CA PRO A 245 -1.87 15.71 -12.33
C PRO A 245 -3.18 16.41 -12.74
N SER A 246 -4.09 16.55 -11.78
CA SER A 246 -5.20 17.48 -11.84
C SER A 246 -5.11 18.34 -10.57
N ALA A 247 -4.74 19.61 -10.76
CA ALA A 247 -4.89 20.74 -9.83
C ALA A 247 -3.70 21.22 -8.96
N ILE A 248 -2.46 20.73 -9.08
CA ILE A 248 -1.32 21.36 -8.37
C ILE A 248 -0.16 21.57 -9.34
N GLY A 249 0.15 22.83 -9.62
CA GLY A 249 1.05 23.24 -10.69
C GLY A 249 2.44 22.61 -10.61
N GLY A 250 2.83 21.96 -11.72
CA GLY A 250 4.16 21.95 -12.35
C GLY A 250 5.43 21.66 -11.54
N ALA A 251 5.37 21.41 -10.23
CA ALA A 251 6.54 21.22 -9.40
C ALA A 251 6.97 19.75 -9.44
N SER A 252 8.17 19.50 -9.96
CA SER A 252 8.82 18.19 -9.90
C SER A 252 9.14 17.80 -8.44
N MET A 253 8.79 16.60 -8.02
CA MET A 253 9.22 15.98 -6.76
C MET A 253 10.65 15.43 -6.89
N GLY A 254 11.54 15.82 -5.99
CA GLY A 254 12.87 15.22 -5.85
C GLY A 254 12.79 13.83 -5.21
N VAL A 255 13.52 12.87 -5.74
CA VAL A 255 13.68 11.55 -5.14
C VAL A 255 15.16 11.28 -5.00
N LYS A 256 15.68 11.41 -3.77
CA LYS A 256 17.10 11.23 -3.48
C LYS A 256 17.34 9.90 -2.78
N ILE A 257 18.23 9.08 -3.33
CA ILE A 257 18.62 7.80 -2.74
C ILE A 257 20.14 7.84 -2.53
N THR A 258 20.58 8.02 -1.28
CA THR A 258 22.01 8.03 -0.96
C THR A 258 22.51 6.66 -0.51
N CYS A 259 21.78 5.96 0.37
CA CYS A 259 22.20 4.64 0.89
C CYS A 259 20.99 3.71 1.15
N ALA A 260 20.65 2.91 0.15
CA ALA A 260 19.62 1.86 0.23
C ALA A 260 20.08 0.56 -0.47
N PRO A 261 21.14 -0.11 0.04
CA PRO A 261 21.75 -1.27 -0.60
C PRO A 261 20.81 -2.46 -0.83
N ASN A 262 19.77 -2.63 0.02
CA ASN A 262 18.82 -3.71 -0.09
C ASN A 262 17.56 -3.37 -0.90
N LEU A 263 17.50 -2.21 -1.57
CA LEU A 263 16.31 -1.81 -2.31
C LEU A 263 16.07 -2.75 -3.49
N ARG A 264 15.00 -3.56 -3.43
CA ARG A 264 14.60 -4.52 -4.48
C ARG A 264 13.40 -4.06 -5.27
N VAL A 265 12.49 -3.29 -4.67
CA VAL A 265 11.27 -2.81 -5.31
C VAL A 265 11.24 -1.29 -5.33
N PHE A 266 11.12 -0.71 -6.51
CA PHE A 266 10.93 0.73 -6.68
C PHE A 266 9.70 0.99 -7.56
N GLY A 267 8.68 1.64 -6.98
CA GLY A 267 7.35 1.77 -7.56
C GLY A 267 6.93 3.17 -7.98
N TYR A 268 6.29 3.22 -9.15
CA TYR A 268 5.72 4.33 -9.91
C TYR A 268 6.55 5.61 -9.98
N LEU A 269 7.82 5.44 -10.36
CA LEU A 269 8.62 6.56 -10.85
C LEU A 269 7.94 7.16 -12.10
N GLU A 270 7.96 8.48 -12.26
CA GLU A 270 7.24 9.18 -13.33
C GLU A 270 8.18 10.23 -13.93
N PRO A 271 8.60 10.10 -15.19
CA PRO A 271 9.61 10.95 -15.81
C PRO A 271 9.37 12.46 -15.74
N ARG A 272 8.11 12.90 -15.76
CA ARG A 272 7.76 14.33 -15.67
C ARG A 272 7.65 14.83 -14.24
N ALA A 273 7.21 13.98 -13.33
CA ALA A 273 6.95 14.38 -11.96
C ALA A 273 8.19 14.21 -11.08
N HIS A 274 9.06 13.24 -11.37
CA HIS A 274 10.14 12.85 -10.47
C HIS A 274 11.54 13.19 -10.99
N LYS A 275 12.32 13.90 -10.16
CA LYS A 275 13.76 14.11 -10.35
C LYS A 275 14.54 13.14 -9.48
N LEU A 276 15.03 12.07 -10.09
CA LEU A 276 15.80 11.05 -9.39
C LEU A 276 17.25 11.51 -9.18
N GLN A 277 17.74 11.39 -7.95
CA GLN A 277 19.13 11.57 -7.57
C GLN A 277 19.62 10.30 -6.90
N ILE A 278 20.74 9.73 -7.37
CA ILE A 278 21.37 8.55 -6.80
C ILE A 278 22.77 8.97 -6.33
N GLY A 279 23.02 8.86 -5.02
CA GLY A 279 24.20 9.47 -4.41
C GLY A 279 24.17 10.99 -4.56
N ASP A 280 25.21 11.55 -5.18
CA ASP A 280 25.36 12.99 -5.41
C ASP A 280 24.94 13.42 -6.82
N ASP A 281 24.64 12.47 -7.70
CA ASP A 281 24.39 12.69 -9.11
C ASP A 281 22.87 12.73 -9.42
N VAL A 282 22.42 13.81 -10.07
CA VAL A 282 21.05 13.94 -10.55
C VAL A 282 20.92 13.26 -11.92
N ILE A 283 19.89 12.44 -12.09
CA ILE A 283 19.62 11.74 -13.35
C ILE A 283 18.91 12.69 -14.31
N GLU A 284 19.61 13.09 -15.36
CA GLU A 284 19.10 13.89 -16.47
C GLU A 284 19.01 13.05 -17.76
N PRO A 285 18.25 13.50 -18.78
CA PRO A 285 18.12 12.72 -20.00
C PRO A 285 19.45 12.65 -20.75
N ASN A 286 19.71 11.51 -21.40
CA ASN A 286 20.94 11.25 -22.18
C ASN A 286 22.25 11.13 -21.39
N ILE A 287 22.23 11.14 -20.05
CA ILE A 287 23.46 10.92 -19.27
C ILE A 287 23.94 9.47 -19.41
N MET A 288 25.24 9.28 -19.71
CA MET A 288 25.91 7.98 -19.56
C MET A 288 25.99 7.63 -18.07
N VAL A 289 25.27 6.58 -17.68
CA VAL A 289 25.20 6.14 -16.29
C VAL A 289 26.58 5.71 -15.80
N SER A 290 27.08 6.35 -14.75
CA SER A 290 28.31 5.96 -14.07
C SER A 290 28.00 4.80 -13.12
N PRO A 291 28.97 3.95 -12.71
CA PRO A 291 28.73 2.90 -11.72
C PRO A 291 28.14 3.40 -10.39
N ARG A 292 28.25 4.70 -10.10
CA ARG A 292 27.74 5.35 -8.88
C ARG A 292 26.27 5.74 -8.99
N THR A 293 25.73 5.90 -10.21
CA THR A 293 24.32 6.23 -10.47
C THR A 293 23.45 4.99 -10.72
N VAL A 294 23.94 3.81 -10.32
CA VAL A 294 23.26 2.53 -10.55
C VAL A 294 22.77 1.94 -9.24
N LEU A 295 21.54 1.44 -9.24
CA LEU A 295 20.96 0.65 -8.16
C LEU A 295 20.74 -0.79 -8.64
N PRO A 296 21.80 -1.64 -8.67
CA PRO A 296 21.74 -3.00 -9.19
C PRO A 296 20.91 -3.96 -8.32
N GLY A 297 20.53 -3.56 -7.10
CA GLY A 297 19.68 -4.34 -6.20
C GLY A 297 18.21 -4.39 -6.65
N VAL A 298 17.75 -3.42 -7.44
CA VAL A 298 16.34 -3.30 -7.84
C VAL A 298 15.96 -4.42 -8.81
N LYS A 299 15.00 -5.24 -8.41
CA LYS A 299 14.46 -6.38 -9.15
C LYS A 299 13.08 -6.13 -9.74
N ILE A 300 12.26 -5.33 -9.07
CA ILE A 300 10.92 -4.96 -9.54
C ILE A 300 10.87 -3.45 -9.67
N LEU A 301 10.63 -2.97 -10.89
CA LEU A 301 10.51 -1.55 -11.20
C LEU A 301 9.10 -1.27 -11.74
N ALA A 302 8.42 -0.25 -11.19
CA ALA A 302 7.21 0.29 -11.79
C ALA A 302 7.41 1.75 -12.20
N VAL A 303 7.00 2.10 -13.42
CA VAL A 303 7.13 3.44 -13.99
C VAL A 303 5.79 3.89 -14.58
N LYS A 304 5.40 5.14 -14.41
CA LYS A 304 4.29 5.78 -15.13
C LYS A 304 4.86 6.61 -16.27
N VAL A 305 4.37 6.43 -17.49
CA VAL A 305 4.92 7.11 -18.67
C VAL A 305 3.81 7.51 -19.62
N ASN A 306 3.86 8.75 -20.09
CA ASN A 306 3.10 9.17 -21.26
C ASN A 306 3.92 8.91 -22.53
N PHE A 307 3.55 7.88 -23.29
CA PHE A 307 4.22 7.58 -24.56
C PHE A 307 4.00 8.65 -25.64
N GLY A 308 3.08 9.60 -25.43
CA GLY A 308 2.89 10.75 -26.30
C GLY A 308 3.88 11.90 -26.09
N VAL A 309 4.72 11.85 -25.05
CA VAL A 309 5.67 12.91 -24.71
C VAL A 309 7.10 12.39 -24.85
N PHE A 310 7.84 12.95 -25.80
CA PHE A 310 9.20 12.48 -26.13
C PHE A 310 10.18 12.64 -24.98
N GLU A 311 10.08 13.73 -24.22
CA GLU A 311 10.92 14.00 -23.04
C GLU A 311 10.73 12.92 -21.97
N GLU A 312 9.50 12.42 -21.79
CA GLU A 312 9.23 11.32 -20.85
C GLU A 312 9.85 10.01 -21.31
N ILE A 313 9.79 9.72 -22.60
CA ILE A 313 10.40 8.51 -23.20
C ILE A 313 11.93 8.57 -23.09
N ASN A 314 12.52 9.73 -23.33
CA ASN A 314 13.96 9.92 -23.18
C ASN A 314 14.42 9.72 -21.73
N MET A 315 13.66 10.31 -20.79
CA MET A 315 13.89 10.11 -19.35
C MET A 315 13.64 8.66 -18.90
N LEU A 316 12.63 7.97 -19.44
CA LEU A 316 12.39 6.54 -19.20
C LEU A 316 13.64 5.71 -19.54
N ALA A 317 14.27 5.95 -20.69
CA ALA A 317 15.50 5.24 -21.06
C ALA A 317 16.61 5.48 -20.02
N SER A 318 16.73 6.71 -19.50
CA SER A 318 17.71 7.08 -18.47
C SER A 318 17.42 6.38 -17.13
N PHE A 319 16.15 6.33 -16.70
CA PHE A 319 15.74 5.56 -15.52
C PHE A 319 16.03 4.06 -15.68
N LEU A 320 15.68 3.45 -16.80
CA LEU A 320 15.93 2.03 -17.04
C LEU A 320 17.42 1.68 -16.96
N ARG A 321 18.31 2.58 -17.42
CA ARG A 321 19.77 2.38 -17.31
C ARG A 321 20.28 2.43 -15.86
N CYS A 322 19.58 3.13 -14.96
CA CYS A 322 19.93 3.16 -13.53
C CYS A 322 19.64 1.83 -12.81
N PHE A 323 18.80 0.95 -13.38
CA PHE A 323 18.36 -0.30 -12.77
C PHE A 323 18.69 -1.50 -13.67
N PRO A 324 19.95 -1.93 -13.78
CA PRO A 324 20.43 -2.87 -14.79
C PRO A 324 19.94 -4.32 -14.60
N ASN A 325 19.47 -4.68 -13.40
CA ASN A 325 19.17 -6.06 -13.01
C ASN A 325 17.68 -6.29 -12.72
N VAL A 326 16.80 -5.46 -13.30
CA VAL A 326 15.34 -5.58 -13.16
C VAL A 326 14.88 -6.88 -13.81
N ASP A 327 14.20 -7.72 -13.01
CA ASP A 327 13.62 -8.99 -13.45
C ASP A 327 12.15 -8.79 -13.89
N MET A 328 11.44 -7.85 -13.24
CA MET A 328 10.03 -7.55 -13.46
C MET A 328 9.80 -6.06 -13.66
N LEU A 329 9.25 -5.68 -14.82
CA LEU A 329 8.99 -4.30 -15.19
C LEU A 329 7.50 -4.04 -15.35
N HIS A 330 6.96 -3.10 -14.58
CA HIS A 330 5.61 -2.57 -14.73
C HIS A 330 5.67 -1.18 -15.36
N ILE A 331 4.89 -0.96 -16.41
CA ILE A 331 4.73 0.35 -17.05
C ILE A 331 3.25 0.69 -17.00
N GLU A 332 2.89 1.80 -16.37
CA GLU A 332 1.53 2.35 -16.45
C GLU A 332 1.50 3.44 -17.52
N SER A 333 0.78 3.17 -18.62
CA SER A 333 0.60 4.13 -19.69
C SER A 333 -0.37 5.23 -19.26
N LEU A 334 0.10 6.47 -19.25
CA LEU A 334 -0.71 7.63 -18.96
C LEU A 334 -1.41 8.12 -20.24
N LEU A 335 -2.63 8.64 -20.06
CA LEU A 335 -3.39 9.22 -21.17
C LEU A 335 -2.65 10.43 -21.75
N HIS A 336 -2.60 10.49 -23.07
CA HIS A 336 -2.17 11.67 -23.79
C HIS A 336 -3.25 12.75 -23.63
N ASP A 337 -2.88 13.92 -23.11
CA ASP A 337 -3.73 15.10 -23.15
C ASP A 337 -3.58 15.73 -24.54
N PRO A 338 -4.64 15.76 -25.38
CA PRO A 338 -4.57 16.30 -26.74
C PRO A 338 -4.16 17.77 -26.80
N SER A 339 -4.21 18.49 -25.68
CA SER A 339 -3.78 19.89 -25.58
C SER A 339 -2.27 20.08 -25.44
N ILE A 340 -1.48 19.01 -25.24
CA ILE A 340 -0.03 19.08 -25.11
C ILE A 340 0.62 19.04 -26.51
N PRO A 341 1.36 20.08 -26.94
CA PRO A 341 2.05 20.09 -28.23
C PRO A 341 3.17 19.05 -28.27
N GLY A 342 3.34 18.36 -29.40
CA GLY A 342 4.40 17.35 -29.61
C GLY A 342 3.92 15.96 -30.05
N TYR A 343 2.62 15.77 -30.28
CA TYR A 343 2.07 14.53 -30.81
C TYR A 343 2.48 14.32 -32.27
N ASP A 344 3.47 13.44 -32.50
CA ASP A 344 3.76 12.88 -33.82
C ASP A 344 2.89 11.63 -34.04
N PRO A 345 1.89 11.68 -34.94
CA PRO A 345 1.02 10.54 -35.22
C PRO A 345 1.73 9.37 -35.93
N THR A 346 2.91 9.61 -36.53
CA THR A 346 3.62 8.59 -37.34
C THR A 346 4.46 7.63 -36.49
N GLY A 347 4.96 8.09 -35.35
CA GLY A 347 5.78 7.28 -34.45
C GLY A 347 7.23 7.09 -34.89
N GLU A 348 7.64 7.64 -36.04
CA GLU A 348 8.96 7.36 -36.64
C GLU A 348 10.13 7.87 -35.79
N HIS A 349 9.95 9.05 -35.19
CA HIS A 349 10.95 9.64 -34.29
C HIS A 349 11.20 8.76 -33.05
N TYR A 350 10.17 8.09 -32.54
CA TYR A 350 10.27 7.16 -31.43
C TYR A 350 10.98 5.86 -31.83
N ALA A 351 10.70 5.35 -33.03
CA ALA A 351 11.35 4.14 -33.55
C ALA A 351 12.87 4.35 -33.70
N LYS A 352 13.28 5.51 -34.23
CA LYS A 352 14.69 5.89 -34.36
C LYS A 352 15.36 6.07 -33.00
N PHE A 353 14.70 6.78 -32.07
CA PHE A 353 15.21 6.96 -30.71
C PHE A 353 15.52 5.63 -30.02
N TRP A 354 14.59 4.66 -30.04
CA TRP A 354 14.81 3.38 -29.37
C TRP A 354 15.95 2.56 -30.00
N GLN A 355 16.19 2.70 -31.31
CA GLN A 355 17.35 2.09 -31.98
C GLN A 355 18.66 2.70 -31.50
N GLU A 356 18.72 4.03 -31.36
CA GLU A 356 19.90 4.75 -30.88
C GLU A 356 20.13 4.57 -29.36
N ALA A 357 19.05 4.44 -28.59
CA ALA A 357 19.11 4.22 -27.14
C ALA A 357 19.55 2.80 -26.76
N SER A 358 19.47 1.85 -27.71
CA SER A 358 19.94 0.48 -27.55
C SER A 358 21.47 0.42 -27.45
N PRO A 359 22.06 -0.44 -26.60
CA PRO A 359 21.37 -1.40 -25.71
C PRO A 359 21.05 -0.81 -24.33
N ILE A 360 19.88 -1.17 -23.80
CA ILE A 360 19.55 -0.93 -22.38
C ILE A 360 19.70 -2.26 -21.64
N LYS A 361 20.72 -2.37 -20.79
CA LYS A 361 21.15 -3.63 -20.16
C LYS A 361 20.01 -4.42 -19.50
N CYS A 362 19.15 -3.74 -18.73
CA CYS A 362 18.04 -4.41 -18.04
C CYS A 362 17.04 -5.03 -19.00
N LEU A 363 16.59 -4.28 -20.01
CA LEU A 363 15.67 -4.76 -21.04
C LEU A 363 16.28 -5.91 -21.85
N ARG A 364 17.55 -5.78 -22.23
CA ARG A 364 18.22 -6.77 -23.09
C ARG A 364 18.43 -8.13 -22.42
N SER A 365 18.79 -8.14 -21.14
CA SER A 365 19.39 -9.33 -20.50
C SER A 365 18.84 -9.72 -19.12
N HIS A 366 17.90 -8.96 -18.54
CA HIS A 366 17.42 -9.25 -17.18
C HIS A 366 15.89 -9.29 -17.06
N VAL A 367 15.16 -8.45 -17.80
CA VAL A 367 13.70 -8.42 -17.71
C VAL A 367 13.12 -9.72 -18.22
N LYS A 368 12.53 -10.51 -17.31
CA LYS A 368 11.85 -11.77 -17.59
C LYS A 368 10.34 -11.58 -17.76
N ARG A 369 9.77 -10.62 -17.02
CA ARG A 369 8.35 -10.28 -17.09
C ARG A 369 8.16 -8.78 -17.26
N MET A 370 7.29 -8.43 -18.20
CA MET A 370 6.84 -7.06 -18.43
C MET A 370 5.32 -6.98 -18.32
N VAL A 371 4.80 -5.95 -17.66
CA VAL A 371 3.36 -5.67 -17.57
C VAL A 371 3.13 -4.22 -17.98
N ILE A 372 2.35 -4.00 -19.03
CA ILE A 372 1.92 -2.66 -19.43
C ILE A 372 0.47 -2.46 -19.02
N HIS A 373 0.27 -1.64 -18.00
CA HIS A 373 -1.04 -1.22 -17.50
C HIS A 373 -1.60 -0.08 -18.34
N LYS A 374 -2.93 -0.05 -18.48
CA LYS A 374 -3.66 0.94 -19.27
C LYS A 374 -3.17 1.04 -20.72
N TYR A 375 -2.77 -0.07 -21.31
CA TYR A 375 -2.31 -0.13 -22.70
C TYR A 375 -3.44 0.27 -23.66
N GLN A 376 -3.18 1.20 -24.58
CA GLN A 376 -4.21 1.77 -25.46
C GLN A 376 -4.08 1.37 -26.93
N GLY A 377 -2.90 0.91 -27.35
CA GLY A 377 -2.66 0.54 -28.75
C GLY A 377 -2.12 1.69 -29.60
N HIS A 378 -1.70 2.80 -29.00
CA HIS A 378 -1.18 3.94 -29.75
C HIS A 378 0.14 3.61 -30.44
N GLN A 379 0.43 4.27 -31.56
CA GLN A 379 1.62 3.98 -32.37
C GLN A 379 2.93 4.10 -31.57
N ASN A 380 3.01 5.05 -30.62
CA ASN A 380 4.20 5.24 -29.79
C ASN A 380 4.41 4.11 -28.78
N GLU A 381 3.34 3.58 -28.19
CA GLU A 381 3.40 2.38 -27.33
C GLU A 381 3.81 1.16 -28.16
N PHE A 382 3.32 1.09 -29.40
CA PHE A 382 3.63 0.01 -30.33
C PHE A 382 5.11 0.02 -30.76
N GLU A 383 5.70 1.17 -31.06
CA GLU A 383 7.13 1.27 -31.39
C GLU A 383 8.03 0.88 -30.20
N PHE A 384 7.63 1.20 -28.96
CA PHE A 384 8.31 0.67 -27.77
C PHE A 384 8.24 -0.86 -27.70
N LEU A 385 7.06 -1.45 -27.89
CA LEU A 385 6.90 -2.91 -27.91
C LEU A 385 7.73 -3.59 -29.01
N LYS A 386 7.80 -2.97 -30.19
CA LYS A 386 8.63 -3.44 -31.30
C LYS A 386 10.11 -3.40 -30.96
N PHE A 387 10.58 -2.35 -30.28
CA PHE A 387 11.94 -2.29 -29.75
C PHE A 387 12.21 -3.43 -28.75
N ILE A 388 11.34 -3.61 -27.74
CA ILE A 388 11.44 -4.69 -26.75
C ILE A 388 11.54 -6.06 -27.43
N SER A 389 10.75 -6.30 -28.46
CA SER A 389 10.74 -7.59 -29.17
C SER A 389 12.04 -7.96 -29.88
N LYS A 390 12.84 -6.95 -30.23
CA LYS A 390 14.12 -7.12 -30.90
C LYS A 390 15.26 -7.23 -29.90
N ASP A 391 15.22 -6.40 -28.85
CA ASP A 391 16.33 -6.25 -27.91
C ASP A 391 16.22 -7.16 -26.67
N ALA A 392 15.01 -7.47 -26.19
CA ALA A 392 14.83 -8.26 -24.97
C ALA A 392 15.01 -9.76 -25.20
N LEU A 393 16.17 -10.28 -24.80
CA LEU A 393 16.57 -11.68 -25.04
C LEU A 393 16.01 -12.66 -23.99
N GLU A 394 15.82 -12.18 -22.75
CA GLU A 394 15.38 -12.99 -21.59
C GLU A 394 13.89 -12.85 -21.27
N LEU A 395 13.13 -12.13 -22.11
CA LEU A 395 11.71 -11.87 -21.85
C LEU A 395 10.88 -13.13 -22.04
N GLN A 396 10.23 -13.59 -20.97
CA GLN A 396 9.43 -14.80 -20.92
C GLN A 396 7.92 -14.51 -20.93
N SER A 397 7.50 -13.34 -20.43
CA SER A 397 6.10 -12.98 -20.25
C SER A 397 5.86 -11.50 -20.48
N LEU A 398 4.89 -11.16 -21.33
CA LEU A 398 4.30 -9.82 -21.44
C LEU A 398 2.82 -9.88 -21.16
N VAL A 399 2.37 -8.96 -20.34
CA VAL A 399 0.96 -8.77 -20.03
C VAL A 399 0.57 -7.36 -20.44
N LEU A 400 -0.42 -7.24 -21.32
CA LEU A 400 -1.03 -5.97 -21.69
C LEU A 400 -2.38 -5.88 -20.99
N VAL A 401 -2.55 -4.88 -20.12
CA VAL A 401 -3.78 -4.65 -19.38
C VAL A 401 -4.45 -3.41 -19.96
N PRO A 402 -5.62 -3.51 -20.60
CA PRO A 402 -6.31 -2.35 -21.15
C PRO A 402 -6.86 -1.44 -20.03
N PRO A 403 -7.16 -0.17 -20.32
CA PRO A 403 -7.83 0.71 -19.36
C PRO A 403 -9.24 0.18 -19.03
N LYS A 404 -9.72 0.46 -17.81
CA LYS A 404 -10.99 -0.09 -17.26
C LYS A 404 -12.22 0.12 -18.16
N GLU A 405 -12.18 1.11 -19.04
CA GLU A 405 -13.28 1.53 -19.93
C GLU A 405 -13.22 0.87 -21.32
N LYS A 406 -12.08 0.30 -21.71
CA LYS A 406 -11.93 -0.43 -22.98
C LYS A 406 -11.91 -1.93 -22.69
N ILE A 407 -13.02 -2.60 -22.98
CA ILE A 407 -13.03 -4.06 -23.14
C ILE A 407 -12.42 -4.33 -24.52
N SER A 408 -11.11 -4.56 -24.61
CA SER A 408 -10.54 -5.00 -25.89
C SER A 408 -10.99 -6.42 -26.20
N LEU A 409 -11.60 -6.61 -27.37
CA LEU A 409 -12.01 -7.92 -27.86
C LEU A 409 -10.77 -8.79 -28.15
N PRO A 410 -10.83 -10.12 -27.98
CA PRO A 410 -9.74 -11.03 -28.32
C PRO A 410 -9.16 -10.85 -29.73
N ASP A 411 -9.97 -10.38 -30.68
CA ASP A 411 -9.59 -10.16 -32.08
C ASP A 411 -8.62 -8.98 -32.26
N GLU A 412 -8.78 -7.89 -31.51
CA GLU A 412 -7.85 -6.73 -31.55
C GLU A 412 -6.47 -7.11 -31.02
N VAL A 413 -6.42 -7.98 -30.00
CA VAL A 413 -5.17 -8.51 -29.42
C VAL A 413 -4.46 -9.40 -30.44
N ASN A 414 -5.19 -10.26 -31.15
CA ASN A 414 -4.64 -11.12 -32.19
C ASN A 414 -4.12 -10.33 -33.40
N GLU A 415 -4.84 -9.30 -33.83
CA GLU A 415 -4.40 -8.39 -34.89
C GLU A 415 -3.11 -7.65 -34.48
N MET A 416 -3.05 -7.18 -33.24
CA MET A 416 -1.87 -6.51 -32.69
C MET A 416 -0.65 -7.45 -32.63
N ILE A 417 -0.82 -8.71 -32.19
CA ILE A 417 0.23 -9.74 -32.22
C ILE A 417 0.67 -10.02 -33.67
N GLY A 418 -0.27 -10.03 -34.62
CA GLY A 418 0.00 -10.16 -36.05
C GLY A 418 0.89 -9.04 -36.58
N ARG A 419 0.57 -7.78 -36.24
CA ARG A 419 1.34 -6.58 -36.65
C ARG A 419 2.76 -6.53 -36.08
N LEU A 420 2.99 -7.10 -34.90
CA LEU A 420 4.31 -7.12 -34.27
C LEU A 420 5.31 -8.04 -35.00
N GLY A 421 4.83 -8.97 -35.82
CA GLY A 421 5.64 -9.71 -36.81
C GLY A 421 6.79 -10.57 -36.26
N CYS A 422 7.02 -10.62 -34.95
CA CYS A 422 8.14 -11.36 -34.35
C CYS A 422 7.68 -12.76 -33.92
N PRO A 423 8.32 -13.84 -34.40
CA PRO A 423 8.02 -15.21 -33.94
C PRO A 423 8.19 -15.38 -32.43
N ARG A 424 9.13 -14.61 -31.83
CA ARG A 424 9.31 -14.58 -30.38
C ARG A 424 8.01 -14.14 -29.71
N PHE A 425 7.32 -13.08 -30.16
CA PHE A 425 6.03 -12.61 -29.60
C PHE A 425 5.02 -13.72 -29.42
N ARG A 426 4.92 -14.62 -30.39
CA ARG A 426 3.99 -15.75 -30.32
C ARG A 426 4.32 -16.73 -29.18
N ALA A 427 5.60 -16.86 -28.80
CA ALA A 427 6.04 -17.71 -27.69
C ALA A 427 5.79 -17.09 -26.29
N TRP A 428 5.90 -15.76 -26.13
CA TRP A 428 5.62 -15.05 -24.86
C TRP A 428 4.18 -14.54 -24.71
N ALA A 429 3.41 -14.48 -25.81
CA ALA A 429 2.03 -13.99 -25.82
C ALA A 429 1.01 -14.90 -25.12
N TYR A 430 1.40 -16.09 -24.65
CA TYR A 430 0.46 -17.06 -24.05
C TYR A 430 -0.11 -16.67 -22.68
N LYS A 431 0.16 -15.47 -22.16
CA LYS A 431 -0.59 -14.87 -21.04
C LYS A 431 -0.88 -13.38 -21.25
N VAL A 432 -1.48 -12.99 -22.37
CA VAL A 432 -2.28 -11.75 -22.41
C VAL A 432 -3.52 -11.99 -21.56
N LEU A 433 -3.40 -11.78 -20.25
CA LEU A 433 -4.51 -11.90 -19.33
C LEU A 433 -5.17 -10.51 -19.25
N LEU A 434 -6.35 -10.37 -19.85
CA LEU A 434 -7.24 -9.25 -19.62
C LEU A 434 -7.67 -9.27 -18.14
N VAL A 435 -6.89 -8.61 -17.29
CA VAL A 435 -7.20 -8.51 -15.87
C VAL A 435 -8.15 -7.33 -15.66
N LEU A 436 -9.45 -7.62 -15.66
CA LEU A 436 -10.49 -6.69 -15.22
C LEU A 436 -10.24 -6.38 -13.73
N THR A 437 -9.78 -5.18 -13.40
CA THR A 437 -9.62 -4.79 -11.99
C THR A 437 -10.38 -3.52 -11.63
N LYS A 438 -11.44 -3.69 -10.83
CA LYS A 438 -11.90 -2.68 -9.88
C LYS A 438 -10.92 -2.68 -8.70
N VAL A 439 -9.96 -1.76 -8.69
CA VAL A 439 -9.21 -1.44 -7.45
C VAL A 439 -9.51 0.00 -7.08
N ASP A 440 -9.95 0.15 -5.83
CA ASP A 440 -10.11 1.41 -5.11
C ASP A 440 -8.74 1.84 -4.57
N ILE A 441 -8.38 3.12 -4.77
CA ILE A 441 -7.02 3.66 -4.52
C ILE A 441 -6.64 3.52 -3.03
N GLY A 442 -7.63 3.51 -2.13
CA GLY A 442 -7.40 3.30 -0.68
C GLY A 442 -6.97 1.86 -0.32
N PHE A 443 -7.50 0.85 -1.01
CA PHE A 443 -7.17 -0.57 -0.78
C PHE A 443 -5.81 -0.96 -1.39
N SER A 444 -5.37 -0.23 -2.42
CA SER A 444 -4.09 -0.43 -3.11
C SER A 444 -2.86 -0.22 -2.21
N LEU A 445 -2.89 0.80 -1.35
CA LEU A 445 -1.72 1.21 -0.54
C LEU A 445 -1.39 0.22 0.60
N GLN A 446 -2.39 -0.42 1.19
CA GLN A 446 -2.14 -1.44 2.21
C GLN A 446 -1.60 -2.74 1.60
N LYS A 447 -2.09 -3.10 0.41
CA LYS A 447 -1.60 -4.27 -0.32
C LYS A 447 -0.16 -4.06 -0.81
N SER A 448 0.19 -2.86 -1.27
CA SER A 448 1.55 -2.55 -1.71
C SER A 448 2.56 -2.53 -0.55
N ALA A 449 2.09 -2.28 0.67
CA ALA A 449 2.88 -2.30 1.90
C ALA A 449 3.05 -3.70 2.52
N ASP A 450 2.37 -4.72 1.99
CA ASP A 450 2.45 -6.09 2.48
C ASP A 450 3.73 -6.77 1.97
N LEU A 451 4.66 -6.98 2.90
CA LEU A 451 5.95 -7.63 2.62
C LEU A 451 5.83 -9.11 2.24
N THR A 452 4.69 -9.76 2.50
CA THR A 452 4.44 -11.15 2.12
C THR A 452 4.10 -11.31 0.63
N VAL A 453 3.76 -10.21 -0.04
CA VAL A 453 3.42 -10.20 -1.46
C VAL A 453 4.68 -9.88 -2.26
N ASP A 454 5.19 -10.84 -3.05
CA ASP A 454 6.42 -10.63 -3.85
C ASP A 454 6.30 -9.49 -4.87
N ASP A 455 5.15 -9.40 -5.54
CA ASP A 455 4.86 -8.41 -6.57
C ASP A 455 3.75 -7.46 -6.09
N PRO A 456 4.12 -6.30 -5.52
CA PRO A 456 3.15 -5.36 -4.95
C PRO A 456 2.32 -4.63 -6.01
N PHE A 457 2.65 -4.76 -7.30
CA PHE A 457 1.95 -4.12 -8.43
C PHE A 457 0.98 -5.08 -9.13
N ARG A 458 0.85 -6.32 -8.64
CA ARG A 458 -0.17 -7.26 -9.14
C ARG A 458 -1.57 -6.70 -8.98
N CYS A 459 -2.18 -6.41 -10.12
CA CYS A 459 -3.63 -6.40 -10.30
C CYS A 459 -4.19 -7.68 -9.66
N SER A 460 -5.06 -7.56 -8.66
CA SER A 460 -5.69 -8.71 -8.01
C SER A 460 -6.45 -9.53 -9.03
N MET A 461 -5.96 -10.75 -9.33
CA MET A 461 -6.74 -11.79 -9.97
C MET A 461 -7.67 -12.39 -8.92
N HIS A 462 -8.85 -11.82 -8.74
CA HIS A 462 -9.97 -12.55 -8.17
C HIS A 462 -11.00 -12.65 -9.28
N GLY A 463 -11.08 -13.85 -9.85
CA GLY A 463 -12.12 -14.25 -10.80
C GLY A 463 -13.43 -14.55 -10.10
#